data_AF-A0A9D2SV75-F1
#
_entry.id   AF-A0A9D2SV75-F1
#
_cell.length_a   1.000
_cell.length_b   1.000
_cell.length_c   1.000
_cell.angle_alpha   90.00
_cell.angle_beta   90.00
_cell.angle_gamma   90.00
#
_symmetry.space_group_name_H-M   'P 1'
#
loop_
_entity.id
_entity.type
_entity.pdbx_description
1 polymer ?
#
loop_
_entity_poly.entity_id
_entity_poly.type
_entity_poly.pdbx_seq_one_letter_code
_entity_poly.pdbx_strand_id
1 'polypeptide(L)'
;MDRRYWENKAQYAQPDDAQLSRNVSATMRKEAIRGKHMDPVIIEGKHIVKSWWGKAWCENLERYADFENRLARGKRYVRMNTVVDLQIHKGKVSARVQGRRKAPYKVEVRISPISEQRCQAVIAKCGQKIDNLEKLLNGDFPTELKDVFLSEDGLFPAQNEISFQCSCPDWALMCKHVAAVLYGIGARFDEDPLLFFALRGIEVDRFVDITLANKLNDMLANADAESERIITADDWEELFGL
;
A
#
# COMPACT_ATOMS: atom_id res chain seq x y z
N MET A 1 20.60 -41.43 21.77
CA MET A 1 20.27 -40.32 20.85
C MET A 1 19.63 -40.91 19.61
N ASP A 2 18.33 -40.68 19.43
CA ASP A 2 17.49 -41.35 18.43
C ASP A 2 17.81 -40.86 17.00
N ARG A 3 18.15 -41.81 16.09
CA ARG A 3 18.46 -41.56 14.66
C ARG A 3 17.31 -40.91 13.90
N ARG A 4 16.08 -40.95 14.44
CA ARG A 4 14.86 -40.41 13.80
C ARG A 4 14.82 -38.89 13.65
N TYR A 5 15.69 -38.14 14.33
CA TYR A 5 15.71 -36.67 14.21
C TYR A 5 16.29 -36.19 12.86
N TRP A 6 17.17 -36.98 12.23
CA TRP A 6 17.85 -36.60 10.97
C TRP A 6 17.22 -37.18 9.71
N GLU A 7 16.38 -38.22 9.82
CA GLU A 7 15.75 -38.90 8.68
C GLU A 7 14.53 -38.13 8.11
N ASN A 8 14.05 -37.10 8.81
CA ASN A 8 12.84 -36.36 8.42
C ASN A 8 13.11 -35.09 7.59
N LYS A 9 14.17 -35.07 6.77
CA LYS A 9 14.44 -33.94 5.84
C LYS A 9 13.28 -33.69 4.86
N ALA A 10 12.51 -34.73 4.52
CA ALA A 10 11.32 -34.62 3.69
C ALA A 10 10.19 -33.80 4.34
N GLN A 11 10.09 -33.77 5.67
CA GLN A 11 9.05 -33.02 6.40
C GLN A 11 9.27 -31.50 6.38
N TYR A 12 10.45 -31.00 6.02
CA TYR A 12 10.75 -29.55 5.96
C TYR A 12 11.13 -29.02 4.57
N ALA A 13 11.15 -29.88 3.55
CA ALA A 13 11.38 -29.49 2.17
C ALA A 13 10.36 -28.41 1.72
N GLN A 14 10.86 -27.40 1.03
CA GLN A 14 10.04 -26.34 0.46
C GLN A 14 9.32 -26.85 -0.79
N PRO A 15 8.04 -26.48 -1.00
CA PRO A 15 7.35 -26.86 -2.23
C PRO A 15 7.99 -26.16 -3.43
N ASP A 16 8.21 -26.92 -4.49
CA ASP A 16 8.58 -26.38 -5.80
C ASP A 16 7.43 -25.56 -6.43
N ASP A 17 7.71 -24.91 -7.56
CA ASP A 17 6.74 -24.03 -8.23
C ASP A 17 5.51 -24.81 -8.71
N ALA A 18 5.72 -26.00 -9.28
CA ALA A 18 4.64 -26.84 -9.79
C ALA A 18 3.68 -27.28 -8.67
N GLN A 19 4.22 -27.63 -7.49
CA GLN A 19 3.45 -27.99 -6.32
C GLN A 19 2.67 -26.81 -5.76
N LEU A 20 3.26 -25.60 -5.74
CA LEU A 20 2.55 -24.40 -5.34
C LEU A 20 1.38 -24.11 -6.27
N SER A 21 1.59 -24.12 -7.59
CA SER A 21 0.52 -23.92 -8.57
C SER A 21 -0.60 -24.93 -8.42
N ARG A 22 -0.28 -26.23 -8.27
CA ARG A 22 -1.30 -27.27 -8.02
C ARG A 22 -2.10 -26.99 -6.75
N ASN A 23 -1.43 -26.59 -5.67
CA ASN A 23 -2.08 -26.29 -4.40
C ASN A 23 -2.99 -25.05 -4.48
N VAL A 24 -2.56 -24.02 -5.21
CA VAL A 24 -3.35 -22.81 -5.48
C VAL A 24 -4.63 -23.18 -6.23
N SER A 25 -4.51 -23.88 -7.37
CA SER A 25 -5.67 -24.29 -8.17
C SER A 25 -6.64 -25.18 -7.38
N ALA A 26 -6.13 -26.12 -6.58
CA ALA A 26 -6.95 -26.96 -5.73
C ALA A 26 -7.71 -26.14 -4.66
N THR A 27 -7.08 -25.12 -4.11
CA THR A 27 -7.69 -24.22 -3.12
C THR A 27 -8.78 -23.37 -3.76
N MET A 28 -8.48 -22.71 -4.87
CA MET A 28 -9.44 -21.86 -5.58
C MET A 28 -10.68 -22.66 -6.01
N ARG A 29 -10.49 -23.85 -6.59
CA ARG A 29 -11.60 -24.74 -6.95
C ARG A 29 -12.45 -25.11 -5.74
N LYS A 30 -11.82 -25.44 -4.61
CA LYS A 30 -12.51 -25.83 -3.38
C LYS A 30 -13.31 -24.69 -2.77
N GLU A 31 -12.77 -23.48 -2.72
CA GLU A 31 -13.47 -22.33 -2.15
C GLU A 31 -14.57 -21.81 -3.11
N ALA A 32 -14.39 -21.94 -4.43
CA ALA A 32 -15.44 -21.70 -5.43
C ALA A 32 -16.64 -22.63 -5.27
N ILE A 33 -16.41 -23.94 -5.07
CA ILE A 33 -17.49 -24.91 -4.77
C ILE A 33 -18.25 -24.55 -3.48
N ARG A 34 -17.60 -23.87 -2.54
CA ARG A 34 -18.20 -23.40 -1.28
C ARG A 34 -18.92 -22.06 -1.42
N GLY A 35 -18.98 -21.48 -2.62
CA GLY A 35 -19.61 -20.19 -2.86
C GLY A 35 -18.89 -19.01 -2.21
N LYS A 36 -17.60 -19.14 -1.87
CA LYS A 36 -16.85 -18.02 -1.31
C LYS A 36 -16.27 -17.14 -2.40
N HIS A 37 -16.47 -15.84 -2.27
CA HIS A 37 -15.70 -14.85 -3.01
C HIS A 37 -14.26 -14.85 -2.49
N MET A 38 -13.32 -14.97 -3.42
CA MET A 38 -11.88 -14.97 -3.14
C MET A 38 -11.27 -13.89 -4.01
N ASP A 39 -10.40 -13.08 -3.44
CA ASP A 39 -9.79 -11.97 -4.15
C ASP A 39 -8.27 -12.19 -4.27
N PRO A 40 -7.82 -13.00 -5.25
CA PRO A 40 -6.42 -13.39 -5.36
C PRO A 40 -5.56 -12.21 -5.83
N VAL A 41 -4.29 -12.18 -5.42
CA VAL A 41 -3.31 -11.28 -6.02
C VAL A 41 -2.70 -11.96 -7.23
N ILE A 42 -2.86 -11.36 -8.41
CA ILE A 42 -2.33 -11.89 -9.67
C ILE A 42 -1.21 -10.98 -10.15
N ILE A 43 0.02 -11.51 -10.20
CA ILE A 43 1.16 -10.74 -10.69
C ILE A 43 1.36 -11.02 -12.18
N GLU A 44 1.09 -10.01 -13.00
CA GLU A 44 1.32 -10.07 -14.44
C GLU A 44 2.69 -9.50 -14.82
N GLY A 45 3.50 -10.31 -15.51
CA GLY A 45 4.79 -9.88 -16.04
C GLY A 45 5.93 -9.90 -15.01
N LYS A 46 6.97 -9.10 -15.28
CA LYS A 46 8.25 -9.16 -14.54
C LYS A 46 8.18 -8.46 -13.18
N HIS A 47 7.43 -7.37 -13.11
CA HIS A 47 7.38 -6.46 -11.96
C HIS A 47 6.17 -6.79 -11.08
N ILE A 48 6.39 -6.89 -9.76
CA ILE A 48 5.30 -7.07 -8.79
C ILE A 48 4.46 -5.80 -8.70
N VAL A 49 5.14 -4.64 -8.77
CA VAL A 49 4.56 -3.31 -8.75
C VAL A 49 5.15 -2.48 -9.90
N LYS A 50 4.28 -1.73 -10.57
CA LYS A 50 4.52 -0.87 -11.73
C LYS A 50 4.51 0.60 -11.31
N SER A 51 3.55 1.01 -10.48
CA SER A 51 3.40 2.40 -10.05
C SER A 51 4.56 2.86 -9.16
N TRP A 52 4.74 4.17 -9.02
CA TRP A 52 5.78 4.68 -8.12
C TRP A 52 5.38 4.49 -6.65
N TRP A 53 4.09 4.56 -6.30
CA TRP A 53 3.61 4.39 -4.92
C TRP A 53 3.66 2.93 -4.48
N GLY A 54 3.34 1.98 -5.36
CA GLY A 54 3.52 0.54 -5.14
C GLY A 54 5.01 0.19 -4.95
N LYS A 55 5.90 0.79 -5.76
CA LYS A 55 7.36 0.68 -5.56
C LYS A 55 7.79 1.25 -4.22
N ALA A 56 7.36 2.46 -3.89
CA ALA A 56 7.71 3.10 -2.62
C ALA A 56 7.21 2.30 -1.42
N TRP A 57 6.04 1.66 -1.54
CA TRP A 57 5.52 0.72 -0.55
C TRP A 57 6.47 -0.47 -0.39
N CYS A 58 6.83 -1.14 -1.48
CA CYS A 58 7.78 -2.26 -1.44
C CYS A 58 9.16 -1.85 -0.90
N GLU A 59 9.67 -0.68 -1.28
CA GLU A 59 10.95 -0.13 -0.79
C GLU A 59 10.90 0.20 0.70
N ASN A 60 9.77 0.73 1.20
CA ASN A 60 9.55 0.93 2.62
C ASN A 60 9.66 -0.39 3.40
N LEU A 61 9.12 -1.47 2.84
CA LEU A 61 9.19 -2.81 3.44
C LEU A 61 10.61 -3.40 3.40
N GLU A 62 11.37 -3.13 2.33
CA GLU A 62 12.72 -3.65 2.14
C GLU A 62 13.75 -2.99 3.05
N ARG A 63 13.47 -1.77 3.54
CA ARG A 63 14.26 -1.08 4.56
C ARG A 63 14.26 -1.80 5.92
N TYR A 64 13.35 -2.75 6.14
CA TYR A 64 13.37 -3.63 7.31
C TYR A 64 14.39 -4.75 7.10
N ALA A 65 15.68 -4.38 7.19
CA ALA A 65 16.84 -5.09 6.66
C ALA A 65 17.13 -6.49 7.25
N ASP A 66 16.45 -6.91 8.32
CA ASP A 66 16.73 -8.20 8.98
C ASP A 66 16.20 -9.44 8.21
N PHE A 67 15.70 -9.27 6.97
CA PHE A 67 14.90 -10.29 6.28
C PHE A 67 15.29 -10.60 4.83
N GLU A 68 16.47 -10.24 4.31
CA GLU A 68 16.85 -10.42 2.89
C GLU A 68 16.50 -11.83 2.33
N ASN A 69 16.87 -12.90 3.04
CA ASN A 69 16.58 -14.29 2.65
C ASN A 69 15.09 -14.66 2.71
N ARG A 70 14.28 -13.91 3.47
CA ARG A 70 12.83 -14.08 3.59
C ARG A 70 12.09 -13.31 2.50
N LEU A 71 12.58 -12.13 2.13
CA LEU A 71 12.00 -11.28 1.08
C LEU A 71 12.07 -11.95 -0.29
N ALA A 72 13.21 -12.55 -0.68
CA ALA A 72 13.32 -13.32 -1.92
C ALA A 72 12.28 -14.44 -2.02
N ARG A 73 12.02 -15.16 -0.91
CA ARG A 73 10.97 -16.19 -0.88
C ARG A 73 9.56 -15.61 -0.92
N GLY A 74 9.33 -14.47 -0.27
CA GLY A 74 8.07 -13.72 -0.38
C GLY A 74 7.77 -13.30 -1.82
N LYS A 75 8.75 -12.71 -2.51
CA LYS A 75 8.68 -12.34 -3.94
C LYS A 75 8.32 -13.55 -4.82
N ARG A 76 8.96 -14.71 -4.57
CA ARG A 76 8.60 -15.95 -5.27
C ARG A 76 7.15 -16.36 -5.00
N TYR A 77 6.71 -16.34 -3.74
CA TYR A 77 5.35 -16.76 -3.38
C TYR A 77 4.28 -15.87 -4.02
N VAL A 78 4.42 -14.55 -3.98
CA VAL A 78 3.44 -13.65 -4.59
C VAL A 78 3.40 -13.82 -6.12
N ARG A 79 4.56 -14.01 -6.78
CA ARG A 79 4.65 -14.30 -8.23
C ARG A 79 4.02 -15.62 -8.64
N MET A 80 4.00 -16.60 -7.74
CA MET A 80 3.33 -17.89 -7.95
C MET A 80 1.83 -17.83 -7.63
N ASN A 81 1.24 -16.64 -7.53
CA ASN A 81 -0.17 -16.38 -7.21
C ASN A 81 -0.64 -17.12 -5.95
N THR A 82 0.26 -17.28 -4.97
CA THR A 82 -0.04 -18.02 -3.75
C THR A 82 -0.90 -17.23 -2.76
N VAL A 83 -0.98 -15.91 -2.91
CA VAL A 83 -1.92 -15.08 -2.15
C VAL A 83 -3.28 -15.21 -2.83
N VAL A 84 -4.06 -16.17 -2.35
CA VAL A 84 -5.33 -16.59 -2.98
C VAL A 84 -6.52 -15.75 -2.56
N ASP A 85 -6.35 -14.94 -1.51
CA ASP A 85 -7.31 -13.95 -1.04
C ASP A 85 -6.55 -12.85 -0.29
N LEU A 86 -6.80 -11.59 -0.62
CA LEU A 86 -6.25 -10.42 0.07
C LEU A 86 -7.33 -9.34 0.14
N GLN A 87 -7.78 -9.05 1.35
CA GLN A 87 -8.79 -8.04 1.64
C GLN A 87 -8.15 -6.89 2.42
N ILE A 88 -8.22 -5.68 1.88
CA ILE A 88 -7.75 -4.47 2.55
C ILE A 88 -8.96 -3.77 3.20
N HIS A 89 -8.84 -3.49 4.49
CA HIS A 89 -9.81 -2.75 5.29
C HIS A 89 -9.08 -1.66 6.08
N LYS A 90 -9.86 -0.81 6.75
CA LYS A 90 -9.34 0.25 7.62
C LYS A 90 -8.36 -0.28 8.66
N GLY A 91 -7.09 0.11 8.54
CA GLY A 91 -6.00 -0.29 9.44
C GLY A 91 -5.67 -1.79 9.45
N LYS A 92 -6.25 -2.60 8.57
CA LYS A 92 -6.10 -4.06 8.60
C LYS A 92 -6.19 -4.70 7.22
N VAL A 93 -5.26 -5.60 6.94
CA VAL A 93 -5.27 -6.49 5.78
C VAL A 93 -5.45 -7.92 6.26
N SER A 94 -6.44 -8.62 5.70
CA SER A 94 -6.68 -10.05 5.95
C SER A 94 -6.35 -10.83 4.69
N ALA A 95 -5.50 -11.85 4.79
CA ALA A 95 -5.08 -12.62 3.62
C ALA A 95 -5.02 -14.12 3.86
N ARG A 96 -5.15 -14.87 2.77
CA ARG A 96 -4.96 -16.31 2.68
C ARG A 96 -3.80 -16.60 1.74
N VAL A 97 -2.76 -17.22 2.27
CA VAL A 97 -1.57 -17.59 1.48
C VAL A 97 -1.46 -19.10 1.40
N GLN A 98 -1.63 -19.63 0.20
CA GLN A 98 -1.42 -21.04 -0.06
C GLN A 98 0.07 -21.38 0.02
N GLY A 99 0.39 -22.52 0.63
CA GLY A 99 1.76 -22.99 0.73
C GLY A 99 1.80 -24.51 0.65
N ARG A 100 2.59 -25.13 1.53
CA ARG A 100 2.71 -26.59 1.57
C ARG A 100 1.49 -27.31 2.16
N ARG A 101 0.80 -26.71 3.13
CA ARG A 101 -0.35 -27.34 3.80
C ARG A 101 -1.58 -27.33 2.90
N LYS A 102 -2.49 -28.30 3.10
CA LYS A 102 -3.76 -28.38 2.35
C LYS A 102 -4.67 -27.15 2.56
N ALA A 103 -4.59 -26.51 3.73
CA ALA A 103 -5.31 -25.28 4.02
C ALA A 103 -4.35 -24.08 3.89
N PRO A 104 -4.78 -22.97 3.26
CA PRO A 104 -4.02 -21.74 3.22
C PRO A 104 -3.73 -21.20 4.62
N TYR A 105 -2.54 -20.62 4.77
CA TYR A 105 -2.18 -19.88 5.98
C TYR A 105 -2.98 -18.58 6.05
N LYS A 106 -3.55 -18.30 7.22
CA LYS A 106 -4.09 -16.99 7.56
C LYS A 106 -2.94 -16.05 7.87
N VAL A 107 -2.94 -14.89 7.21
CA VAL A 107 -2.03 -13.79 7.45
C VAL A 107 -2.87 -12.56 7.78
N GLU A 108 -2.47 -11.83 8.80
CA GLU A 108 -3.05 -10.55 9.16
C GLU A 108 -1.93 -9.52 9.21
N VAL A 109 -2.12 -8.37 8.56
CA VAL A 109 -1.26 -7.20 8.68
C VAL A 109 -2.11 -6.09 9.26
N ARG A 110 -1.63 -5.40 10.28
CA ARG A 110 -2.27 -4.21 10.85
C ARG A 110 -1.38 -3.01 10.62
N ILE A 111 -2.00 -1.92 10.24
CA ILE A 111 -1.35 -0.63 10.05
C ILE A 111 -2.02 0.35 10.98
N SER A 112 -1.25 0.92 11.91
CA SER A 112 -1.72 1.97 12.81
C SER A 112 -2.29 3.12 11.99
N PRO A 113 -3.54 3.56 12.18
CA PRO A 113 -4.10 4.69 11.44
C PRO A 113 -3.26 5.96 11.57
N ILE A 114 -3.32 6.84 10.58
CA ILE A 114 -2.64 8.13 10.63
C ILE A 114 -3.29 9.00 11.71
N SER A 115 -2.49 9.79 12.44
CA SER A 115 -3.07 10.77 13.36
C SER A 115 -3.80 11.86 12.59
N GLU A 116 -4.82 12.45 13.20
CA GLU A 116 -5.62 13.52 12.57
C GLU A 116 -4.76 14.73 12.19
N GLN A 117 -3.82 15.11 13.06
CA GLN A 117 -2.87 16.21 12.83
C GLN A 117 -2.00 15.94 11.60
N ARG A 118 -1.45 14.72 11.49
CA ARG A 118 -0.60 14.31 10.36
C ARG A 118 -1.41 14.23 9.07
N CYS A 119 -2.65 13.74 9.15
CA CYS A 119 -3.59 13.72 8.02
C CYS A 119 -3.88 15.14 7.51
N GLN A 120 -4.22 16.08 8.39
CA GLN A 120 -4.46 17.48 8.03
C GLN A 120 -3.23 18.13 7.40
N ALA A 121 -2.03 17.87 7.94
CA ALA A 121 -0.79 18.40 7.40
C ALA A 121 -0.49 17.88 5.98
N VAL A 122 -0.74 16.59 5.72
CA VAL A 122 -0.63 16.02 4.37
C VAL A 122 -1.67 16.65 3.44
N ILE A 123 -2.93 16.73 3.86
CA ILE A 123 -4.02 17.33 3.06
C ILE A 123 -3.71 18.77 2.68
N ALA A 124 -3.25 19.59 3.64
CA ALA A 124 -2.89 20.98 3.39
C ALA A 124 -1.78 21.09 2.32
N LYS A 125 -0.78 20.21 2.35
CA LYS A 125 0.28 20.16 1.33
C LYS A 125 -0.25 19.70 -0.03
N CYS A 126 -1.19 18.75 -0.07
CA CYS A 126 -1.82 18.30 -1.32
C CYS A 126 -2.69 19.40 -1.96
N GLY A 127 -3.44 20.15 -1.14
CA GLY A 127 -4.38 21.19 -1.56
C GLY A 127 -3.74 22.45 -2.15
N GLN A 128 -2.41 22.59 -2.10
CA GLN A 128 -1.71 23.71 -2.73
C GLN A 128 -1.94 23.79 -4.24
N LYS A 129 -2.18 22.65 -4.92
CA LYS A 129 -2.49 22.57 -6.36
C LYS A 129 -3.74 21.73 -6.61
N ILE A 130 -4.72 22.27 -7.34
CA ILE A 130 -6.00 21.59 -7.65
C ILE A 130 -5.77 20.30 -8.44
N ASP A 131 -4.84 20.34 -9.42
CA ASP A 131 -4.49 19.19 -10.26
C ASP A 131 -4.02 17.97 -9.45
N ASN A 132 -3.45 18.18 -8.27
CA ASN A 132 -3.01 17.07 -7.41
C ASN A 132 -4.21 16.35 -6.78
N LEU A 133 -5.27 17.09 -6.43
CA LEU A 133 -6.48 16.51 -5.85
C LEU A 133 -7.24 15.70 -6.88
N GLU A 134 -7.41 16.24 -8.10
CA GLU A 134 -8.09 15.54 -9.18
C GLU A 134 -7.37 14.23 -9.54
N LYS A 135 -6.03 14.25 -9.62
CA LYS A 135 -5.23 13.04 -9.82
C LYS A 135 -5.47 12.03 -8.69
N LEU A 136 -5.40 12.46 -7.42
CA LEU A 136 -5.64 11.57 -6.28
C LEU A 136 -7.03 10.94 -6.29
N LEU A 137 -8.05 11.73 -6.65
CA LEU A 137 -9.43 11.28 -6.78
C LEU A 137 -9.63 10.27 -7.91
N ASN A 138 -8.89 10.45 -9.01
CA ASN A 138 -8.88 9.53 -10.13
C ASN A 138 -8.02 8.28 -9.89
N GLY A 139 -7.49 8.10 -8.68
CA GLY A 139 -6.65 6.96 -8.35
C GLY A 139 -5.24 7.10 -8.92
N ASP A 140 -4.67 8.30 -8.94
CA ASP A 140 -3.27 8.55 -9.30
C ASP A 140 -2.59 9.32 -8.18
N PHE A 141 -1.47 8.79 -7.66
CA PHE A 141 -0.63 9.55 -6.75
C PHE A 141 0.28 10.50 -7.54
N PRO A 142 0.16 11.84 -7.41
CA PRO A 142 0.99 12.79 -8.14
C PRO A 142 2.46 12.64 -7.75
N THR A 143 3.35 12.59 -8.74
CA THR A 143 4.80 12.48 -8.51
C THR A 143 5.36 13.66 -7.74
N GLU A 144 4.73 14.83 -7.88
CA GLU A 144 5.07 16.08 -7.18
C GLU A 144 4.83 15.98 -5.67
N LEU A 145 3.95 15.06 -5.23
CA LEU A 145 3.66 14.81 -3.82
C LEU A 145 4.49 13.67 -3.23
N LYS A 146 5.39 13.07 -4.01
CA LYS A 146 6.22 11.95 -3.58
C LYS A 146 6.98 12.25 -2.29
N ASP A 147 7.66 13.40 -2.22
CA ASP A 147 8.44 13.78 -1.05
C ASP A 147 7.55 14.06 0.16
N VAL A 148 6.35 14.61 -0.07
CA VAL A 148 5.34 14.83 0.99
C VAL A 148 4.88 13.49 1.56
N PHE A 149 4.52 12.53 0.71
CA PHE A 149 4.01 11.24 1.13
C PHE A 149 5.07 10.34 1.77
N LEU A 150 6.33 10.45 1.35
CA LEU A 150 7.46 9.67 1.87
C LEU A 150 8.22 10.32 3.03
N SER A 151 7.84 11.54 3.42
CA SER A 151 8.38 12.17 4.62
C SER A 151 8.07 11.38 5.90
N GLU A 152 8.78 11.65 6.99
CA GLU A 152 8.60 10.99 8.29
C GLU A 152 7.15 11.13 8.79
N ASP A 153 6.55 12.29 8.58
CA ASP A 153 5.14 12.59 8.86
C ASP A 153 4.21 12.36 7.65
N GLY A 154 4.68 11.60 6.66
CA GLY A 154 4.00 11.37 5.40
C GLY A 154 2.84 10.37 5.49
N LEU A 155 2.35 9.90 4.35
CA LEU A 155 1.29 8.89 4.32
C LEU A 155 1.81 7.47 4.54
N PHE A 156 3.06 7.19 4.18
CA PHE A 156 3.62 5.86 4.30
C PHE A 156 3.85 5.49 5.78
N PRO A 157 3.50 4.27 6.20
CA PRO A 157 3.65 3.87 7.59
C PRO A 157 5.11 3.59 7.95
N ALA A 158 5.52 4.03 9.14
CA ALA A 158 6.80 3.69 9.75
C ALA A 158 6.81 2.21 10.21
N GLN A 159 8.00 1.68 10.52
CA GLN A 159 8.17 0.27 10.92
C GLN A 159 7.32 -0.12 12.13
N ASN A 160 7.28 0.77 13.13
CA ASN A 160 6.50 0.58 14.36
C ASN A 160 4.99 0.76 14.16
N GLU A 161 4.55 1.31 13.02
CA GLU A 161 3.15 1.40 12.62
C GLU A 161 2.65 0.12 11.92
N ILE A 162 3.54 -0.83 11.60
CA ILE A 162 3.20 -2.08 10.93
C ILE A 162 3.38 -3.26 11.90
N SER A 163 2.32 -4.03 12.08
CA SER A 163 2.40 -5.32 12.78
C SER A 163 1.77 -6.42 11.94
N PHE A 164 2.25 -7.65 12.11
CA PHE A 164 1.76 -8.78 11.32
C PHE A 164 1.74 -10.07 12.13
N GLN A 165 0.84 -10.96 11.73
CA GLN A 165 0.69 -12.28 12.31
C GLN A 165 0.46 -13.29 11.19
N CYS A 166 1.02 -14.49 11.35
CA CYS A 166 0.80 -15.58 10.41
C CYS A 166 0.61 -16.90 11.15
N SER A 167 -0.41 -17.66 10.75
CA SER A 167 -0.71 -19.01 11.29
C SER A 167 0.31 -20.10 10.92
N CYS A 168 1.47 -19.74 10.37
CA CYS A 168 2.51 -20.69 10.00
C CYS A 168 3.40 -21.01 11.21
N PRO A 169 4.00 -22.21 11.28
CA PRO A 169 4.87 -22.60 12.40
C PRO A 169 6.26 -21.93 12.34
N ASP A 170 6.44 -20.92 11.49
CA ASP A 170 7.69 -20.15 11.40
C ASP A 170 7.67 -19.12 12.54
N TRP A 171 8.61 -19.25 13.46
CA TRP A 171 8.77 -18.38 14.64
C TRP A 171 9.48 -17.06 14.30
N ALA A 172 9.96 -16.91 13.06
CA ALA A 172 10.46 -15.63 12.58
C ALA A 172 9.34 -14.58 12.60
N LEU A 173 9.67 -13.37 13.05
CA LEU A 173 8.76 -12.22 13.04
C LEU A 173 8.12 -12.09 11.65
N MET A 174 8.94 -12.04 10.60
CA MET A 174 8.50 -11.98 9.20
C MET A 174 8.77 -13.30 8.45
N CYS A 175 7.71 -14.09 8.23
CA CYS A 175 7.77 -15.27 7.40
C CYS A 175 7.55 -14.94 5.92
N LYS A 176 7.85 -15.89 5.01
CA LYS A 176 7.63 -15.71 3.56
C LYS A 176 6.17 -15.43 3.18
N HIS A 177 5.20 -15.88 3.99
CA HIS A 177 3.77 -15.62 3.72
C HIS A 177 3.42 -14.17 4.06
N VAL A 178 3.93 -13.64 5.18
CA VAL A 178 3.82 -12.22 5.51
C VAL A 178 4.47 -11.38 4.43
N ALA A 179 5.70 -11.71 4.03
CA ALA A 179 6.38 -11.02 2.93
C ALA A 179 5.58 -11.05 1.62
N ALA A 180 5.01 -12.19 1.25
CA ALA A 180 4.16 -12.30 0.06
C ALA A 180 2.92 -11.41 0.13
N VAL A 181 2.28 -11.30 1.31
CA VAL A 181 1.14 -10.40 1.52
C VAL A 181 1.57 -8.94 1.46
N LEU A 182 2.68 -8.58 2.07
CA LEU A 182 3.21 -7.21 2.04
C LEU A 182 3.53 -6.75 0.61
N TYR A 183 4.12 -7.61 -0.23
CA TYR A 183 4.27 -7.35 -1.66
C TYR A 183 2.93 -7.31 -2.40
N GLY A 184 1.99 -8.19 -2.03
CA GLY A 184 0.65 -8.23 -2.60
C GLY A 184 -0.19 -6.98 -2.29
N ILE A 185 0.00 -6.36 -1.13
CA ILE A 185 -0.59 -5.05 -0.80
C ILE A 185 -0.10 -3.99 -1.79
N GLY A 186 1.20 -3.98 -2.10
CA GLY A 186 1.76 -3.08 -3.11
C GLY A 186 1.13 -3.28 -4.49
N ALA A 187 0.95 -4.54 -4.91
CA ALA A 187 0.27 -4.85 -6.16
C ALA A 187 -1.20 -4.39 -6.16
N ARG A 188 -1.90 -4.50 -5.01
CA ARG A 188 -3.26 -4.01 -4.84
C ARG A 188 -3.38 -2.50 -4.92
N PHE A 189 -2.37 -1.78 -4.46
CA PHE A 189 -2.32 -0.34 -4.64
C PHE A 189 -2.12 0.06 -6.10
N ASP A 190 -1.53 -0.78 -6.95
CA ASP A 190 -1.47 -0.49 -8.39
C ASP A 190 -2.83 -0.69 -9.07
N GLU A 191 -3.68 -1.57 -8.52
CA GLU A 191 -5.04 -1.83 -9.01
C GLU A 191 -6.03 -0.76 -8.51
N ASP A 192 -5.96 -0.41 -7.22
CA ASP A 192 -6.79 0.59 -6.58
C ASP A 192 -5.99 1.38 -5.52
N PRO A 193 -5.53 2.60 -5.83
CA PRO A 193 -4.80 3.43 -4.88
C PRO A 193 -5.63 3.96 -3.72
N LEU A 194 -6.97 3.96 -3.80
CA LEU A 194 -7.84 4.38 -2.69
C LEU A 194 -7.72 3.43 -1.50
N LEU A 195 -7.36 2.17 -1.75
CA LEU A 195 -7.04 1.19 -0.71
C LEU A 195 -5.90 1.66 0.19
N PHE A 196 -4.99 2.52 -0.28
CA PHE A 196 -3.94 3.10 0.55
C PHE A 196 -4.53 4.01 1.62
N PHE A 197 -5.42 4.93 1.23
CA PHE A 197 -6.10 5.85 2.14
C PHE A 197 -6.97 5.09 3.14
N ALA A 198 -7.77 4.14 2.65
CA ALA A 198 -8.57 3.27 3.49
C ALA A 198 -7.68 2.54 4.51
N LEU A 199 -6.56 1.96 4.09
CA LEU A 199 -5.65 1.26 4.98
C LEU A 199 -5.00 2.19 6.03
N ARG A 200 -4.72 3.45 5.68
CA ARG A 200 -4.27 4.48 6.63
C ARG A 200 -5.39 5.06 7.50
N GLY A 201 -6.64 4.67 7.26
CA GLY A 201 -7.81 5.13 7.98
C GLY A 201 -8.30 6.52 7.60
N ILE A 202 -7.92 6.97 6.41
CA ILE A 202 -8.37 8.22 5.80
C ILE A 202 -9.62 7.90 4.98
N GLU A 203 -10.74 8.54 5.32
CA GLU A 203 -11.94 8.51 4.48
C GLU A 203 -11.72 9.46 3.30
N VAL A 204 -11.89 8.97 2.08
CA VAL A 204 -11.63 9.76 0.86
C VAL A 204 -12.54 10.99 0.81
N ASP A 205 -13.82 10.86 1.18
CA ASP A 205 -14.76 11.99 1.25
C ASP A 205 -14.24 13.08 2.19
N ARG A 206 -13.70 12.70 3.34
CA ARG A 206 -13.08 13.63 4.29
C ARG A 206 -11.84 14.31 3.70
N PHE A 207 -11.05 13.58 2.91
CA PHE A 207 -9.90 14.13 2.21
C PHE A 207 -10.33 15.22 1.21
N VAL A 208 -11.41 14.98 0.46
CA VAL A 208 -11.99 15.95 -0.47
C VAL A 208 -12.52 17.18 0.26
N ASP A 209 -13.37 16.97 1.27
CA ASP A 209 -14.03 18.05 2.00
C ASP A 209 -13.04 19.02 2.63
N ILE A 210 -12.03 18.49 3.33
CA ILE A 210 -10.98 19.31 3.96
C ILE A 210 -10.16 20.05 2.91
N THR A 211 -9.85 19.40 1.78
CA THR A 211 -9.07 20.05 0.72
C THR A 211 -9.83 21.22 0.10
N LEU A 212 -11.11 21.03 -0.21
CA LEU A 212 -11.98 22.09 -0.75
C LEU A 212 -12.16 23.22 0.24
N ALA A 213 -12.43 22.92 1.52
CA ALA A 213 -12.59 23.92 2.57
C ALA A 213 -11.31 24.75 2.75
N ASN A 214 -10.14 24.10 2.81
CA ASN A 214 -8.85 24.79 2.91
C ASN A 214 -8.60 25.70 1.70
N LYS A 215 -8.91 25.24 0.48
CA LYS A 215 -8.69 26.06 -0.71
C LYS A 215 -9.64 27.25 -0.80
N LEU A 216 -10.92 27.07 -0.42
CA LEU A 216 -11.87 28.18 -0.31
C LEU A 216 -11.37 29.21 0.71
N ASN A 217 -10.88 28.76 1.86
CA ASN A 217 -10.30 29.65 2.85
C ASN A 217 -9.05 30.37 2.34
N ASP A 218 -8.15 29.67 1.62
CA ASP A 218 -6.97 30.29 1.00
C ASP A 218 -7.38 31.33 -0.06
N MET A 219 -8.40 31.06 -0.87
CA MET A 219 -8.93 32.00 -1.85
C MET A 219 -9.55 33.23 -1.18
N LEU A 220 -10.32 33.03 -0.12
CA LEU A 220 -10.92 34.11 0.66
C LEU A 220 -9.86 34.94 1.38
N ALA A 221 -8.84 34.30 1.97
CA ALA A 221 -7.75 34.99 2.65
C ALA A 221 -6.87 35.81 1.69
N ASN A 222 -6.77 35.40 0.43
CA ASN A 222 -6.06 36.13 -0.62
C ASN A 222 -6.98 37.04 -1.46
N ALA A 223 -8.28 37.10 -1.18
CA ALA A 223 -9.22 37.92 -1.96
C ALA A 223 -8.96 39.42 -1.78
N ASP A 224 -8.47 39.82 -0.61
CA ASP A 224 -8.07 41.20 -0.29
C ASP A 224 -6.57 41.46 -0.52
N ALA A 225 -5.81 40.47 -1.02
CA ALA A 225 -4.41 40.65 -1.34
C ALA A 225 -4.26 41.27 -2.73
N GLU A 226 -3.92 42.55 -2.80
CA GLU A 226 -3.57 43.21 -4.07
C GLU A 226 -2.41 42.48 -4.74
N SER A 227 -2.67 41.94 -5.94
CA SER A 227 -1.61 41.35 -6.75
C SER A 227 -0.74 42.47 -7.32
N GLU A 228 0.59 42.31 -7.29
CA GLU A 228 1.55 43.21 -7.97
C GLU A 228 1.30 43.39 -9.48
N ARG A 229 0.35 42.64 -10.06
CA ARG A 229 -0.08 42.75 -11.47
C ARG A 229 -1.34 43.59 -11.66
N ILE A 230 -1.94 44.10 -10.57
CA ILE A 230 -3.06 45.03 -10.64
C ILE A 230 -2.46 46.41 -10.88
N ILE A 231 -2.59 46.89 -12.11
CA ILE A 231 -2.32 48.27 -12.47
C ILE A 231 -3.34 49.11 -11.73
N THR A 232 -2.88 49.89 -10.76
CA THR A 232 -3.77 50.81 -10.03
C THR A 232 -4.17 51.96 -10.95
N ALA A 233 -5.24 52.69 -10.62
CA ALA A 233 -5.71 53.80 -11.45
C ALA A 233 -4.66 54.91 -11.64
N ASP A 234 -3.58 54.91 -10.85
CA ASP A 234 -2.48 55.87 -10.91
C ASP A 234 -1.29 55.38 -11.77
N ASP A 235 -1.26 54.10 -12.20
CA ASP A 235 -0.15 53.49 -12.95
C ASP A 235 -0.27 53.63 -14.49
N TRP A 236 -1.28 54.35 -15.01
CA TRP A 236 -1.50 54.47 -16.46
C TRP A 236 -0.50 55.42 -17.15
N GLU A 237 0.01 56.43 -16.45
CA GLU A 237 0.98 57.40 -16.99
C GLU A 237 2.33 56.74 -17.26
N GLU A 238 2.78 55.84 -16.37
CA GLU A 238 4.04 55.08 -16.55
C GLU A 238 3.96 54.03 -17.67
N LEU A 239 2.78 53.47 -17.91
CA LEU A 239 2.55 52.43 -18.92
C LEU A 239 2.43 52.98 -20.35
N PHE A 240 1.93 54.21 -20.50
CA PHE A 240 1.76 54.86 -21.81
C PHE A 240 2.73 56.02 -22.08
N GLY A 241 3.58 56.39 -21.10
CA GLY A 241 4.67 57.34 -21.27
C GLY A 241 4.20 58.75 -21.68
N LEU A 242 3.10 59.22 -21.08
CA LEU A 242 2.53 60.55 -21.29
C LEU A 242 2.87 61.50 -20.13
#